data_AF-A0A0L6T404-F1
#
_entry.id   AF-A0A0L6T404-F1
#
_cell.length_a   1.000
_cell.length_b   1.000
_cell.length_c   1.000
_cell.angle_alpha   90.00
_cell.angle_beta   90.00
_cell.angle_gamma   90.00
#
_symmetry.space_group_name_H-M   'P 1'
#
loop_
_entity.id
_entity.type
_entity.pdbx_description
1 polymer ?
#
loop_
_entity_poly.entity_id
_entity_poly.type
_entity_poly.pdbx_seq_one_letter_code
_entity_poly.pdbx_strand_id
1 'polypeptide(L)'
;MIVTHALGLLLAAAVALVPTPARAVDGCLVLLCLAAPSWRAIPQCVPPVRQVFKDLAKGKPFPTCSMSGAGNSANHAWSSAPAFCPPQYTRVIDGESAPIYQCDYSGAISVSINGAPFSRTWWSFGGDSVTDFSPGAKTQLGTWDTRFDDDYAKWLAALPPPPADLP
;
A
#
# COMPACT_ATOMS: atom_id res chain seq x y z
N MET A 1 -78.05 9.11 -2.84
CA MET A 1 -77.21 9.69 -3.91
C MET A 1 -76.19 10.61 -3.23
N ILE A 2 -75.09 10.04 -2.74
CA ILE A 2 -73.71 10.15 -3.28
C ILE A 2 -73.24 11.61 -3.34
N VAL A 3 -72.39 12.02 -2.39
CA VAL A 3 -70.98 12.41 -2.64
C VAL A 3 -70.23 12.31 -1.29
N THR A 4 -69.41 11.27 -1.09
CA THR A 4 -68.46 11.18 0.04
C THR A 4 -67.09 11.67 -0.42
N HIS A 5 -66.51 12.59 0.35
CA HIS A 5 -65.26 13.30 0.09
C HIS A 5 -64.06 12.38 -0.18
N ALA A 6 -63.41 12.56 -1.32
CA ALA A 6 -62.09 12.01 -1.60
C ALA A 6 -61.03 12.92 -0.98
N LEU A 7 -60.60 12.63 0.25
CA LEU A 7 -59.38 13.21 0.82
C LEU A 7 -58.24 12.23 0.53
N GLY A 8 -57.46 12.54 -0.50
CA GLY A 8 -56.34 11.72 -0.96
C GLY A 8 -55.25 11.60 0.10
N LEU A 9 -54.88 10.36 0.43
CA LEU A 9 -53.69 10.06 1.23
C LEU A 9 -52.43 10.27 0.38
N LEU A 10 -51.67 11.33 0.66
CA LEU A 10 -50.29 11.47 0.22
C LEU A 10 -49.39 10.70 1.19
N LEU A 11 -49.02 9.46 0.86
CA LEU A 11 -47.93 8.76 1.56
C LEU A 11 -46.58 9.32 1.08
N ALA A 12 -45.93 10.11 1.94
CA ALA A 12 -44.53 10.49 1.77
C ALA A 12 -43.64 9.25 1.98
N ALA A 13 -43.03 8.73 0.92
CA ALA A 13 -42.00 7.70 1.00
C ALA A 13 -40.68 8.34 1.46
N ALA A 14 -40.42 8.32 2.77
CA ALA A 14 -39.11 8.69 3.32
C ALA A 14 -38.11 7.55 3.04
N VAL A 15 -37.25 7.71 2.04
CA VAL A 15 -36.10 6.83 1.83
C VAL A 15 -35.11 7.07 2.97
N ALA A 16 -35.08 6.15 3.93
CA ALA A 16 -34.05 6.15 4.97
C ALA A 16 -32.70 5.77 4.34
N LEU A 17 -31.86 6.77 4.04
CA LEU A 17 -30.44 6.53 3.81
C LEU A 17 -29.84 6.06 5.14
N VAL A 18 -29.64 4.74 5.28
CA VAL A 18 -28.89 4.20 6.42
C VAL A 18 -27.42 4.61 6.23
N PRO A 19 -26.84 5.46 7.11
CA PRO A 19 -25.44 5.81 6.97
C PRO A 19 -24.60 4.55 7.18
N THR A 20 -23.84 4.15 6.17
CA THR A 20 -22.80 3.14 6.34
C THR A 20 -21.80 3.67 7.36
N PRO A 21 -21.47 2.94 8.44
CA PRO A 21 -20.48 3.42 9.39
C PRO A 21 -19.16 3.67 8.65
N ALA A 22 -18.68 4.92 8.72
CA ALA A 22 -17.34 5.26 8.26
C ALA A 22 -16.34 4.60 9.23
N ARG A 23 -15.97 3.35 8.96
CA ARG A 23 -14.87 2.69 9.65
C ARG A 23 -13.59 3.38 9.17
N ALA A 24 -13.10 4.36 9.92
CA ALA A 24 -11.73 4.80 9.77
C ALA A 24 -10.83 3.58 9.91
N VAL A 25 -9.85 3.43 9.03
CA VAL A 25 -8.88 2.34 9.15
C VAL A 25 -8.11 2.53 10.45
N ASP A 26 -8.05 1.49 11.27
CA ASP A 26 -7.22 1.48 12.47
C ASP A 26 -5.74 1.51 12.07
N GLY A 27 -5.11 2.68 12.23
CA GLY A 27 -3.71 2.88 11.90
C GLY A 27 -2.77 2.02 12.73
N CYS A 28 -3.15 1.65 13.96
CA CYS A 28 -2.36 0.75 14.78
C CYS A 28 -2.40 -0.68 14.25
N LEU A 29 -3.58 -1.15 13.86
CA LEU A 29 -3.71 -2.44 13.19
C LEU A 29 -2.91 -2.47 11.88
N VAL A 30 -3.00 -1.44 11.05
CA VAL A 30 -2.26 -1.41 9.78
C VAL A 30 -0.75 -1.37 9.98
N LEU A 31 -0.25 -0.60 10.94
CA LEU A 31 1.17 -0.59 11.28
C LEU A 31 1.64 -2.01 11.64
N LEU A 32 0.92 -2.70 12.53
CA LEU A 32 1.23 -4.07 12.92
C LEU A 32 1.16 -5.04 11.74
N CYS A 33 0.14 -4.91 10.90
CA CYS A 33 -0.03 -5.75 9.72
C CYS A 33 1.10 -5.56 8.71
N LEU A 34 1.55 -4.33 8.46
CA LEU A 34 2.66 -4.05 7.54
C LEU A 34 4.03 -4.41 8.12
N ALA A 35 4.13 -4.60 9.44
CA ALA A 35 5.27 -5.18 10.12
C ALA A 35 5.22 -6.73 10.18
N ALA A 36 4.10 -7.35 9.81
CA ALA A 36 3.97 -8.79 9.82
C ALA A 36 4.73 -9.44 8.63
N PRO A 37 5.30 -10.65 8.80
CA PRO A 37 6.14 -11.28 7.78
C PRO A 37 5.43 -11.53 6.44
N SER A 38 4.12 -11.75 6.47
CA SER A 38 3.26 -11.75 5.28
C SER A 38 1.85 -11.31 5.67
N TRP A 39 1.55 -10.02 5.51
CA TRP A 39 0.22 -9.48 5.84
C TRP A 39 -0.92 -10.15 5.06
N ARG A 40 -0.63 -10.67 3.86
CA ARG A 40 -1.60 -11.38 3.03
C ARG A 40 -1.97 -12.76 3.58
N ALA A 41 -1.04 -13.40 4.30
CA ALA A 41 -1.29 -14.68 4.96
C ALA A 41 -2.12 -14.53 6.25
N ILE A 42 -2.40 -13.29 6.67
CA ILE A 42 -3.08 -12.97 7.91
C ILE A 42 -4.47 -12.40 7.59
N PRO A 43 -5.57 -13.17 7.76
CA PRO A 43 -6.90 -12.76 7.30
C PRO A 43 -7.38 -11.41 7.85
N GLN A 44 -7.08 -11.10 9.11
CA GLN A 44 -7.44 -9.82 9.73
C GLN A 44 -6.66 -8.62 9.16
N CYS A 45 -5.52 -8.85 8.51
CA CYS A 45 -4.72 -7.80 7.88
C CYS A 45 -5.17 -7.51 6.45
N VAL A 46 -5.84 -8.46 5.79
CA VAL A 46 -6.16 -8.33 4.37
C VAL A 46 -7.12 -7.17 4.07
N PRO A 47 -8.30 -7.08 4.71
CA PRO A 47 -9.21 -5.96 4.49
C PRO A 47 -8.63 -4.58 4.82
N PRO A 48 -8.01 -4.34 6.01
CA PRO A 48 -7.56 -3.00 6.36
C PRO A 48 -6.37 -2.52 5.52
N VAL A 49 -5.40 -3.38 5.19
CA VAL A 49 -4.26 -2.98 4.33
C VAL A 49 -4.75 -2.62 2.92
N ARG A 50 -5.64 -3.43 2.34
CA ARG A 50 -6.26 -3.11 1.04
C ARG A 50 -7.08 -1.83 1.09
N GLN A 51 -7.76 -1.56 2.20
CA GLN A 51 -8.51 -0.32 2.37
C GLN A 51 -7.58 0.89 2.42
N VAL A 52 -6.43 0.80 3.10
CA VAL A 52 -5.42 1.88 3.09
C VAL A 52 -4.92 2.16 1.67
N PHE A 53 -4.61 1.15 0.86
CA PHE A 53 -4.20 1.39 -0.53
C PHE A 53 -5.28 2.12 -1.33
N LYS A 54 -6.55 1.75 -1.16
CA LYS A 54 -7.67 2.45 -1.80
C LYS A 54 -7.83 3.89 -1.31
N ASP A 55 -7.58 4.13 -0.02
CA ASP A 55 -7.69 5.47 0.56
C ASP A 55 -6.53 6.36 0.09
N LEU A 56 -5.30 5.85 0.07
CA LEU A 56 -4.13 6.53 -0.49
C LEU A 56 -4.32 6.85 -1.98
N ALA A 57 -4.88 5.91 -2.75
CA ALA A 57 -5.23 6.12 -4.15
C ALA A 57 -6.23 7.28 -4.36
N LYS A 58 -7.05 7.58 -3.36
CA LYS A 58 -7.99 8.72 -3.35
C LYS A 58 -7.38 9.99 -2.77
N GLY A 59 -6.07 10.01 -2.50
CA GLY A 59 -5.36 11.14 -1.90
C GLY A 59 -5.61 11.33 -0.40
N LYS A 60 -6.19 10.34 0.29
CA LYS A 60 -6.33 10.41 1.76
C LYS A 60 -4.96 10.22 2.42
N PRO A 61 -4.70 10.86 3.57
CA PRO A 61 -3.47 10.62 4.32
C PRO A 61 -3.42 9.19 4.87
N PHE A 62 -2.21 8.68 5.07
CA PHE A 62 -1.99 7.42 5.77
C PHE A 62 -2.47 7.53 7.23
N PRO A 63 -3.17 6.51 7.79
CA PRO A 63 -3.70 6.57 9.14
C PRO A 63 -2.59 6.61 10.20
N THR A 64 -2.79 7.39 11.26
CA THR A 64 -1.84 7.47 12.39
C THR A 64 -2.18 6.44 13.47
N CYS A 65 -1.18 6.05 14.26
CA CYS A 65 -1.35 5.21 15.44
C CYS A 65 -0.80 5.91 16.68
N SER A 66 -1.67 6.33 17.59
CA SER A 66 -1.25 6.95 18.87
C SER A 66 -0.67 5.94 19.86
N MET A 67 -1.01 4.65 19.72
CA MET A 67 -0.58 3.56 20.60
C MET A 67 0.71 2.87 20.13
N SER A 68 1.39 3.37 19.09
CA SER A 68 2.57 2.70 18.54
C SER A 68 3.75 2.72 19.51
N GLY A 69 3.81 3.70 20.41
CA GLY A 69 4.96 3.92 21.28
C GLY A 69 6.10 4.67 20.57
N ALA A 70 7.06 5.15 21.34
CA ALA A 70 8.17 5.95 20.81
C ALA A 70 9.04 5.14 19.84
N GLY A 71 9.42 5.76 18.72
CA GLY A 71 10.26 5.12 17.68
C GLY A 71 9.51 4.20 16.72
N ASN A 72 8.22 3.93 16.95
CA ASN A 72 7.41 3.10 16.07
C ASN A 72 6.52 3.98 15.19
N SER A 73 6.66 3.87 13.87
CA SER A 73 5.91 4.69 12.93
C SER A 73 5.64 3.94 11.63
N ALA A 74 4.61 4.40 10.91
CA ALA A 74 4.36 4.02 9.53
C ALA A 74 3.96 5.26 8.74
N ASN A 75 4.58 5.47 7.58
CA ASN A 75 4.39 6.67 6.78
C ASN A 75 4.36 6.33 5.28
N HIS A 76 3.55 7.06 4.53
CA HIS A 76 3.41 6.90 3.08
C HIS A 76 4.21 7.95 2.30
N ALA A 77 4.79 7.54 1.18
CA ALA A 77 5.34 8.42 0.16
C ALA A 77 4.99 7.90 -1.25
N TRP A 78 4.74 8.82 -2.19
CA TRP A 78 4.56 8.48 -3.61
C TRP A 78 5.88 8.01 -4.23
N SER A 79 5.83 6.99 -5.07
CA SER A 79 7.00 6.49 -5.79
C SER A 79 7.50 7.50 -6.82
N SER A 80 8.80 7.58 -7.03
CA SER A 80 9.40 8.42 -8.06
C SER A 80 10.62 7.74 -8.66
N ALA A 81 10.47 7.07 -9.80
CA ALA A 81 11.61 6.42 -10.45
C ALA A 81 12.59 7.47 -11.03
N PRO A 82 13.90 7.20 -11.01
CA PRO A 82 14.54 6.03 -10.39
C PRO A 82 14.82 6.20 -8.88
N ALA A 83 14.73 7.42 -8.32
CA ALA A 83 15.21 7.74 -6.98
C ALA A 83 14.46 7.03 -5.83
N PHE A 84 13.17 6.80 -5.99
CA PHE A 84 12.28 6.16 -5.02
C PHE A 84 11.39 5.13 -5.72
N CYS A 85 12.06 4.13 -6.30
CA CYS A 85 11.46 2.91 -6.83
C CYS A 85 12.52 1.80 -6.75
N PRO A 86 12.15 0.55 -6.43
CA PRO A 86 13.10 -0.55 -6.50
C PRO A 86 13.53 -0.78 -7.96
N PRO A 87 14.81 -1.06 -8.22
CA PRO A 87 15.31 -1.16 -9.59
C PRO A 87 14.65 -2.30 -10.38
N GLN A 88 14.31 -3.41 -9.72
CA GLN A 88 13.60 -4.55 -10.32
C GLN A 88 12.16 -4.23 -10.75
N TYR A 89 11.61 -3.09 -10.33
CA TYR A 89 10.27 -2.61 -10.68
C TYR A 89 10.31 -1.25 -11.37
N THR A 90 11.48 -0.84 -11.87
CA THR A 90 11.65 0.37 -12.65
C THR A 90 11.69 0.03 -14.14
N ARG A 91 10.81 0.65 -14.93
CA ARG A 91 10.80 0.55 -16.39
C ARG A 91 11.50 1.75 -17.00
N VAL A 92 12.31 1.50 -18.02
CA VAL A 92 12.92 2.53 -18.86
C VAL A 92 12.21 2.53 -20.18
N ILE A 93 11.71 3.69 -20.57
CA ILE A 93 11.05 3.93 -21.86
C ILE A 93 11.89 4.95 -22.62
N ASP A 94 12.16 4.68 -23.88
CA ASP A 94 12.86 5.64 -24.74
C ASP A 94 11.97 6.87 -24.94
N GLY A 95 12.42 8.02 -24.41
CA GLY A 95 11.81 9.31 -24.68
C GLY A 95 12.54 10.03 -25.82
N GLU A 96 11.87 11.02 -26.41
CA GLU A 96 12.38 11.76 -27.57
C GLU A 96 13.76 12.42 -27.33
N SER A 97 14.02 12.86 -26.10
CA SER A 97 15.27 13.55 -25.71
C SER A 97 16.08 12.83 -24.64
N ALA A 98 15.43 11.97 -23.85
CA ALA A 98 16.03 11.26 -22.71
C ALA A 98 15.17 10.06 -22.31
N PRO A 99 15.75 9.02 -21.67
CA PRO A 99 14.97 7.91 -21.12
C PRO A 99 14.00 8.39 -20.04
N ILE A 100 12.77 7.89 -20.09
CA ILE A 100 11.73 8.09 -19.10
C ILE A 100 11.71 6.89 -18.16
N TYR A 101 11.84 7.15 -16.85
CA TYR A 101 11.77 6.13 -15.82
C TYR A 101 10.37 6.09 -15.22
N GLN A 102 9.75 4.92 -15.20
CA GLN A 102 8.46 4.70 -14.57
C GLN A 102 8.57 3.62 -13.49
N CYS A 103 7.88 3.81 -12.37
CA CYS A 103 7.77 2.80 -11.33
C CYS A 103 6.50 1.99 -11.53
N ASP A 104 6.58 0.67 -11.40
CA ASP A 104 5.40 -0.22 -11.48
C ASP A 104 4.48 -0.06 -10.26
N TYR A 105 5.01 0.45 -9.17
CA TYR A 105 4.25 0.82 -7.98
C TYR A 105 3.96 2.31 -7.97
N SER A 106 2.87 2.69 -7.31
CA SER A 106 2.41 4.08 -7.22
C SER A 106 2.92 4.77 -5.95
N GLY A 107 3.11 4.01 -4.87
CA GLY A 107 3.62 4.54 -3.62
C GLY A 107 4.23 3.46 -2.74
N ALA A 108 4.78 3.88 -1.61
CA ALA A 108 5.35 3.00 -0.62
C ALA A 108 4.96 3.43 0.78
N ILE A 109 4.76 2.46 1.66
CA ILE A 109 4.51 2.65 3.09
C ILE A 109 5.72 2.09 3.82
N SER A 110 6.47 2.96 4.51
CA SER A 110 7.64 2.57 5.29
C SER A 110 7.25 2.44 6.75
N VAL A 111 7.60 1.30 7.37
CA VAL A 111 7.44 1.02 8.79
C VAL A 111 8.81 1.11 9.46
N SER A 112 8.87 1.82 10.58
CA SER A 112 10.02 1.83 11.47
C SER A 112 9.62 1.24 12.83
N ILE A 113 10.50 0.43 13.40
CA ILE A 113 10.35 -0.15 14.74
C ILE A 113 11.56 0.25 15.58
N ASN A 114 11.33 0.82 16.77
CA ASN A 114 12.37 1.36 17.65
C ASN A 114 13.34 2.33 16.94
N GLY A 115 12.82 3.15 16.02
CA GLY A 115 13.58 4.14 15.26
C GLY A 115 14.38 3.57 14.08
N ALA A 116 14.36 2.26 13.86
CA ALA A 116 15.06 1.60 12.76
C ALA A 116 14.09 1.21 11.62
N PRO A 117 14.50 1.30 10.35
CA PRO A 117 13.71 0.78 9.23
C PRO A 117 13.41 -0.71 9.40
N PHE A 118 12.14 -1.08 9.32
CA PHE A 118 11.69 -2.45 9.49
C PHE A 118 11.21 -3.05 8.18
N SER A 119 10.19 -2.46 7.56
CA SER A 119 9.66 -2.90 6.27
C SER A 119 9.26 -1.72 5.38
N ARG A 120 9.22 -1.94 4.07
CA ARG A 120 8.67 -1.01 3.09
C ARG A 120 7.75 -1.77 2.14
N THR A 121 6.45 -1.48 2.23
CA THR A 121 5.45 -2.07 1.34
C THR A 121 5.15 -1.14 0.18
N TRP A 122 5.56 -1.53 -1.02
CA TRP A 122 5.25 -0.85 -2.28
C TRP A 122 3.86 -1.27 -2.75
N TRP A 123 3.03 -0.34 -3.20
CA TRP A 123 1.64 -0.61 -3.58
C TRP A 123 1.28 0.10 -4.89
N SER A 124 0.33 -0.45 -5.65
CA SER A 124 -0.14 0.11 -6.91
C SER A 124 -1.65 0.37 -6.91
N PHE A 125 -2.12 1.22 -7.82
CA PHE A 125 -3.57 1.43 -8.05
C PHE A 125 -4.32 0.14 -8.43
N GLY A 126 -3.63 -0.83 -9.03
CA GLY A 126 -4.17 -2.15 -9.36
C GLY A 126 -4.37 -3.06 -8.13
N GLY A 127 -3.95 -2.62 -6.94
CA GLY A 127 -4.05 -3.39 -5.70
C GLY A 127 -2.93 -4.42 -5.51
N ASP A 128 -1.92 -4.43 -6.39
CA ASP A 128 -0.71 -5.20 -6.15
C ASP A 128 0.17 -4.51 -5.10
N SER A 129 0.97 -5.30 -4.40
CA SER A 129 1.99 -4.80 -3.47
C SER A 129 3.06 -5.84 -3.18
N VAL A 130 4.25 -5.36 -2.86
CA VAL A 130 5.40 -6.17 -2.41
C VAL A 130 6.03 -5.51 -1.20
N THR A 131 6.55 -6.32 -0.28
CA THR A 131 7.16 -5.82 0.95
C THR A 131 8.63 -6.15 0.95
N ASP A 132 9.46 -5.12 1.01
CA ASP A 132 10.87 -5.22 1.34
C ASP A 132 11.02 -5.22 2.86
N PHE A 133 11.80 -6.15 3.40
CA PHE A 133 12.16 -6.22 4.81
C PHE A 133 13.63 -5.91 5.00
N SER A 134 13.95 -5.07 5.98
CA SER A 134 15.34 -4.76 6.30
C SER A 134 16.11 -6.00 6.76
N PRO A 135 17.44 -6.04 6.67
CA PRO A 135 18.23 -7.17 7.18
C PRO A 135 17.96 -7.49 8.66
N GLY A 136 17.79 -6.44 9.47
CA GLY A 136 17.41 -6.57 10.89
C GLY A 136 16.03 -7.21 11.07
N ALA A 137 15.04 -6.76 10.28
CA ALA A 137 13.71 -7.36 10.28
C ALA A 137 13.74 -8.83 9.84
N LYS A 138 14.47 -9.16 8.77
CA LYS A 138 14.64 -10.55 8.28
C LYS A 138 15.24 -11.47 9.36
N THR A 139 16.27 -10.98 10.05
CA THR A 139 16.90 -11.70 11.17
C THR A 139 15.90 -11.93 12.31
N GLN A 140 15.09 -10.93 12.64
CA GLN A 140 14.09 -11.03 13.70
C GLN A 140 12.91 -11.94 13.34
N LEU A 141 12.43 -11.88 12.09
CA LEU A 141 11.25 -12.61 11.64
C LEU A 141 11.53 -14.09 11.36
N GLY A 142 12.74 -14.41 10.90
CA GLY A 142 13.15 -15.75 10.46
C GLY A 142 12.51 -16.20 9.14
N THR A 143 11.22 -15.92 8.94
CA THR A 143 10.48 -16.20 7.70
C THR A 143 9.64 -14.98 7.31
N TRP A 144 9.58 -14.66 6.02
CA TRP A 144 8.82 -13.54 5.46
C TRP A 144 8.36 -13.84 4.03
N ASP A 145 7.52 -12.98 3.46
CA ASP A 145 7.18 -13.00 2.04
C ASP A 145 8.40 -12.60 1.20
N THR A 146 9.00 -13.58 0.52
CA THR A 146 10.27 -13.41 -0.22
C THR A 146 10.10 -12.78 -1.60
N ARG A 147 8.88 -12.45 -2.06
CA ARG A 147 8.66 -11.99 -3.43
C ARG A 147 9.57 -10.83 -3.83
N PHE A 148 9.78 -9.86 -2.95
CA PHE A 148 10.68 -8.73 -3.24
C PHE A 148 12.12 -9.17 -3.49
N ASP A 149 12.62 -10.10 -2.66
CA ASP A 149 13.98 -10.63 -2.74
C ASP A 149 14.17 -11.50 -3.99
N ASP A 150 13.20 -12.36 -4.28
CA ASP A 150 13.21 -13.25 -5.43
C ASP A 150 13.17 -12.46 -6.75
N ASP A 151 12.35 -11.40 -6.80
CA ASP A 151 12.27 -10.51 -7.96
C ASP A 151 13.57 -9.70 -8.14
N TYR A 152 14.19 -9.24 -7.04
CA TYR A 152 15.48 -8.57 -7.08
C TYR A 152 16.60 -9.50 -7.58
N ALA A 153 16.63 -10.75 -7.11
CA ALA A 153 17.60 -11.74 -7.55
C ALA A 153 17.46 -12.06 -9.05
N LYS A 154 16.23 -12.20 -9.56
CA LYS A 154 15.97 -12.38 -11.00
C LYS A 154 16.42 -11.18 -11.83
N TRP A 155 16.10 -9.97 -11.38
CA TRP A 155 16.53 -8.74 -12.05
C TRP A 155 18.06 -8.64 -12.09
N LEU A 156 18.74 -8.91 -10.97
CA LEU A 156 20.19 -8.88 -10.89
C LEU A 156 20.84 -9.91 -11.84
N ALA A 157 20.28 -11.12 -11.90
CA ALA A 157 20.75 -12.17 -12.81
C ALA A 157 20.52 -11.85 -14.30
N ALA A 158 19.58 -10.94 -14.61
CA ALA A 158 19.29 -10.51 -15.97
C ALA A 158 20.13 -9.29 -16.43
N LEU A 159 20.92 -8.69 -15.53
CA LEU A 159 21.77 -7.58 -15.90
C LEU A 159 22.85 -8.02 -16.90
N PRO A 160 23.20 -7.17 -17.89
CA PRO A 160 24.32 -7.45 -18.76
C PRO A 160 25.60 -7.61 -17.91
N PRO A 161 26.54 -8.47 -18.34
CA PRO A 161 27.82 -8.55 -17.67
C PRO A 161 28.46 -7.16 -17.61
N PRO A 162 29.21 -6.84 -16.54
CA PRO A 162 29.96 -5.60 -16.51
C PRO A 162 30.81 -5.50 -17.79
N PRO A 163 30.96 -4.30 -18.38
CA PRO A 163 31.76 -4.13 -19.57
C PRO A 163 33.13 -4.79 -19.37
N ALA A 164 33.48 -5.74 -20.24
CA ALA A 164 34.83 -6.28 -20.26
C ALA A 164 35.77 -5.15 -20.65
N ASP A 165 36.61 -4.75 -19.71
CA ASP A 165 37.77 -3.89 -19.89
C ASP A 165 37.49 -2.39 -20.18
N LEU A 166 37.73 -1.56 -19.17
CA LEU A 166 38.40 -0.27 -19.38
C LEU A 166 39.84 -0.45 -18.86
N PRO A 167 40.88 -0.25 -19.68
CA PRO A 167 42.24 -0.09 -19.18
C PRO A 167 42.40 1.14 -18.28
#